data_AF-A0A7X7MTA1-F1
#
_entry.id   AF-A0A7X7MTA1-F1
#
_cell.length_a   1.000
_cell.length_b   1.000
_cell.length_c   1.000
_cell.angle_alpha   90.00
_cell.angle_beta   90.00
_cell.angle_gamma   90.00
#
_symmetry.space_group_name_H-M   'P 1'
#
loop_
_entity.id
_entity.type
_entity.pdbx_description
1 polymer ?
#
loop_
_entity_poly.entity_id
_entity_poly.type
_entity_poly.pdbx_seq_one_letter_code
_entity_poly.pdbx_strand_id
1 'polypeptide(L)'
;HPSGKNIFDLADVCIDDYNPVGDAIVTVPGLETPIAPVSNIVDFTIAHWLEIEAIRQCVAAGIVPPVWNSANTPGGDSKNAAYVATYKPRIKSL
;
A
#
# COMPACT_ATOMS: atom_id res chain seq x y z
N HIS A 1 13.32 18.05 -6.68
CA HIS A 1 14.57 17.35 -6.34
C HIS A 1 15.71 17.91 -7.22
N PRO A 2 16.97 18.03 -6.74
CA PRO A 2 18.07 18.64 -7.53
C PRO A 2 18.40 17.96 -8.86
N SER A 3 18.03 16.68 -9.04
CA SER A 3 18.24 15.94 -10.29
C SER A 3 17.30 16.35 -11.43
N GLY A 4 16.23 17.11 -11.16
CA GLY A 4 15.20 17.43 -12.15
C GLY A 4 14.34 16.24 -12.62
N LYS A 5 14.55 15.04 -12.04
CA LYS A 5 13.78 13.83 -12.35
C LYS A 5 12.61 13.64 -11.39
N ASN A 6 11.55 13.01 -11.89
CA ASN A 6 10.47 12.46 -11.09
C ASN A 6 10.81 11.04 -10.62
N ILE A 7 10.09 10.53 -9.61
CA ILE A 7 10.33 9.19 -9.08
C ILE A 7 10.08 8.10 -10.13
N PHE A 8 9.07 8.28 -10.98
CA PHE A 8 8.75 7.32 -12.04
C PHE A 8 9.83 7.27 -13.14
N ASP A 9 10.69 8.29 -13.26
CA ASP A 9 11.84 8.27 -14.19
C ASP A 9 12.96 7.34 -13.69
N LEU A 10 12.87 6.87 -12.43
CA LEU A 10 13.87 6.06 -11.75
C LEU A 10 13.38 4.65 -11.41
N ALA A 11 12.10 4.34 -11.60
CA ALA A 11 11.53 3.05 -11.24
C ALA A 11 11.60 2.05 -12.41
N ASP A 12 11.88 0.79 -12.11
CA ASP A 12 11.87 -0.30 -13.11
C ASP A 12 10.44 -0.58 -13.62
N VAL A 13 9.45 -0.38 -12.74
CA VAL A 13 8.03 -0.56 -13.02
C VAL A 13 7.27 0.63 -12.45
N CYS A 14 6.45 1.26 -13.29
CA CYS A 14 5.55 2.33 -12.91
C CYS A 14 4.12 1.85 -13.14
N ILE A 15 3.26 1.99 -12.13
CA ILE A 15 1.83 1.75 -12.24
C ILE A 15 1.16 3.11 -12.17
N ASP A 16 0.41 3.44 -13.22
CA ASP A 16 -0.40 4.65 -13.28
C ASP A 16 -1.72 4.40 -12.53
N ASP A 17 -1.99 5.18 -11.48
CA ASP A 17 -3.24 5.14 -10.72
C ASP A 17 -4.35 5.98 -11.38
N TYR A 18 -4.02 6.67 -12.49
CA TYR A 18 -4.91 7.53 -13.28
C TYR A 18 -5.55 8.66 -12.46
N ASN A 19 -4.91 9.09 -11.37
CA ASN A 19 -5.43 10.22 -10.62
C ASN A 19 -5.33 11.53 -11.43
N PRO A 20 -6.31 12.44 -11.29
CA PRO A 20 -6.18 13.76 -11.88
C PRO A 20 -5.18 14.60 -11.08
N VAL A 21 -4.56 15.57 -11.75
CA VAL A 21 -3.72 16.58 -11.07
C VAL A 21 -4.53 17.26 -9.96
N GLY A 22 -3.99 17.24 -8.75
CA GLY A 22 -4.62 17.79 -7.55
C GLY A 22 -5.37 16.77 -6.71
N ASP A 23 -5.56 15.53 -7.18
CA ASP A 23 -6.18 14.43 -6.45
C ASP A 23 -7.50 14.83 -5.79
N ALA A 24 -8.45 15.29 -6.61
CA ALA A 24 -9.79 15.65 -6.17
C ALA A 24 -10.77 15.49 -7.33
N ILE A 25 -11.85 14.73 -7.11
CA ILE A 25 -12.78 14.34 -8.18
C ILE A 25 -14.22 14.84 -7.99
N VAL A 26 -14.51 15.53 -6.89
CA VAL A 26 -15.86 16.03 -6.60
C VAL A 26 -15.85 17.55 -6.44
N THR A 27 -16.72 18.24 -7.18
CA THR A 27 -16.97 19.68 -7.04
C THR A 27 -18.33 19.93 -6.38
N VAL A 28 -18.40 20.92 -5.48
CA VAL A 28 -19.64 21.28 -4.78
C VAL A 28 -20.02 22.72 -5.15
N PRO A 29 -21.27 23.00 -5.59
CA PRO A 29 -21.69 24.36 -5.92
C PRO A 29 -21.49 25.34 -4.75
N GLY A 30 -20.84 26.47 -5.03
CA GLY A 30 -20.50 27.48 -4.02
C GLY A 30 -19.19 27.24 -3.28
N LEU A 31 -18.47 26.14 -3.57
CA LEU A 31 -17.12 25.87 -3.08
C LEU A 31 -16.14 25.85 -4.26
N GLU A 32 -15.13 26.71 -4.22
CA GLU A 32 -14.11 26.82 -5.28
C GLU A 32 -13.16 25.61 -5.29
N THR A 33 -12.84 25.07 -4.11
CA THR A 33 -11.90 23.97 -3.94
C THR A 33 -12.58 22.61 -4.19
N PRO A 34 -12.07 21.76 -5.10
CA PRO A 34 -12.56 20.40 -5.27
C PRO A 34 -12.18 19.51 -4.07
N ILE A 35 -12.97 18.46 -3.84
CA ILE A 35 -12.83 17.53 -2.71
C ILE A 35 -12.82 16.07 -3.21
N ALA A 36 -12.81 15.14 -2.25
CA ALA A 36 -12.78 13.69 -2.47
C ALA A 36 -11.52 13.25 -3.23
N PRO A 37 -10.37 13.17 -2.56
CA PRO A 37 -9.20 12.52 -3.13
C PRO A 37 -9.50 11.06 -3.44
N VAL A 38 -8.97 10.61 -4.57
CA VAL A 38 -9.22 9.27 -5.12
C VAL A 38 -7.97 8.40 -5.08
N SER A 39 -6.78 9.01 -5.08
CA SER A 39 -5.48 8.32 -5.11
C SER A 39 -5.40 7.25 -4.04
N ASN A 40 -5.73 7.56 -2.78
CA ASN A 40 -5.61 6.60 -1.68
C ASN A 40 -6.43 5.32 -1.89
N ILE A 41 -7.66 5.41 -2.37
CA ILE A 41 -8.53 4.25 -2.60
C ILE A 41 -7.96 3.40 -3.75
N VAL A 42 -7.51 4.07 -4.83
CA VAL A 42 -6.97 3.38 -6.00
C VAL A 42 -5.61 2.76 -5.68
N ASP A 43 -4.70 3.52 -5.07
CA ASP A 43 -3.37 3.07 -4.66
C ASP A 43 -3.44 1.90 -3.69
N PHE A 44 -4.31 1.95 -2.67
CA PHE A 44 -4.48 0.81 -1.75
C PHE A 44 -5.07 -0.42 -2.45
N THR A 45 -5.97 -0.22 -3.43
CA THR A 45 -6.48 -1.32 -4.23
C THR A 45 -5.36 -1.96 -5.06
N ILE A 46 -4.55 -1.15 -5.75
CA ILE A 46 -3.38 -1.61 -6.52
C ILE A 46 -2.40 -2.34 -5.59
N ALA A 47 -2.06 -1.75 -4.44
CA ALA A 47 -1.14 -2.35 -3.48
C ALA A 47 -1.63 -3.72 -2.98
N HIS A 48 -2.91 -3.85 -2.66
CA HIS A 48 -3.48 -5.14 -2.25
C HIS A 48 -3.54 -6.16 -3.40
N TRP A 49 -3.77 -5.74 -4.65
CA TRP A 49 -3.65 -6.66 -5.79
C TRP A 49 -2.24 -7.18 -5.99
N LEU A 50 -1.23 -6.31 -5.84
CA LEU A 50 0.17 -6.71 -5.87
C LEU A 50 0.50 -7.67 -4.71
N GLU A 51 0.01 -7.38 -3.50
CA GLU A 51 0.16 -8.25 -2.33
C GLU A 51 -0.43 -9.64 -2.58
N ILE A 52 -1.68 -9.72 -3.07
CA ILE A 52 -2.37 -10.97 -3.38
C ILE A 52 -1.58 -11.80 -4.39
N GLU A 53 -1.14 -11.18 -5.49
CA GLU A 53 -0.39 -11.88 -6.52
C GLU A 53 0.99 -12.32 -6.03
N ALA A 54 1.69 -11.48 -5.25
CA ALA A 54 2.96 -11.84 -4.64
C ALA A 54 2.83 -13.06 -3.71
N ILE A 55 1.81 -13.08 -2.85
CA ILE A 55 1.53 -14.23 -1.96
C ILE A 55 1.22 -15.47 -2.79
N ARG A 56 0.41 -15.35 -3.84
CA ARG A 56 0.06 -16.47 -4.74
C ARG A 56 1.31 -17.08 -5.37
N GLN A 57 2.24 -16.24 -5.84
CA GLN A 57 3.49 -16.67 -6.44
C GLN A 57 4.41 -17.34 -5.41
N CYS A 58 4.52 -16.80 -4.19
CA CYS A 58 5.27 -17.44 -3.10
C CYS A 58 4.74 -18.85 -2.81
N VAL A 59 3.42 -18.99 -2.64
CA VAL A 59 2.80 -20.29 -2.34
C VAL A 59 2.98 -21.28 -3.49
N ALA A 60 2.85 -20.83 -4.75
CA ALA A 60 3.12 -21.65 -5.93
C ALA A 60 4.57 -22.16 -5.98
N ALA A 61 5.51 -21.40 -5.42
CA ALA A 61 6.92 -21.78 -5.25
C ALA A 61 7.20 -22.61 -3.99
N GLY A 62 6.18 -23.00 -3.21
CA GLY A 62 6.35 -23.75 -1.95
C GLY A 62 6.81 -22.90 -0.76
N ILE A 63 6.75 -21.57 -0.87
CA ILE A 63 7.12 -20.62 0.19
C ILE A 63 5.85 -20.16 0.90
N VAL A 64 5.84 -20.23 2.23
CA VAL A 64 4.76 -19.66 3.06
C VAL A 64 5.22 -18.28 3.57
N PRO A 65 4.76 -17.16 2.97
CA PRO A 65 5.15 -15.84 3.42
C PRO A 65 4.50 -15.50 4.77
N PRO A 66 5.17 -14.70 5.62
CA PRO A 66 4.58 -14.20 6.86
C PRO A 66 3.49 -13.17 6.55
N VAL A 67 2.29 -13.37 7.12
CA VAL A 67 1.14 -12.48 6.96
C VAL A 67 0.60 -12.10 8.33
N TRP A 68 0.36 -10.81 8.56
CA TRP A 68 -0.21 -10.33 9.81
C TRP A 68 -1.66 -10.77 9.95
N ASN A 69 -2.00 -11.33 11.10
CA ASN A 69 -3.38 -11.58 11.45
C ASN A 69 -4.01 -10.32 12.02
N SER A 70 -5.29 -10.10 11.75
CA SER A 70 -6.02 -9.02 12.42
C SER A 70 -6.02 -9.25 13.94
N ALA A 71 -5.58 -8.25 14.70
CA ALA A 71 -5.60 -8.27 16.16
C ALA A 71 -7.02 -8.47 16.73
N ASN A 72 -8.05 -8.11 15.94
CA ASN A 72 -9.46 -8.30 16.29
C ASN A 72 -9.94 -9.76 16.15
N THR A 73 -9.09 -10.68 15.67
CA THR A 73 -9.42 -12.11 15.59
C THR A 73 -8.89 -12.87 16.81
N PRO A 74 -9.59 -13.93 17.27
CA PRO A 74 -9.10 -14.76 18.36
C PRO A 74 -7.68 -15.29 18.07
N GLY A 75 -6.72 -14.94 18.93
CA GLY A 75 -5.32 -15.33 18.78
C GLY A 75 -4.55 -14.58 17.70
N GLY A 76 -5.05 -13.43 17.21
CA GLY A 76 -4.33 -12.57 16.28
C GLY A 76 -3.00 -12.07 16.86
N ASP A 77 -3.04 -11.50 18.06
CA ASP A 77 -1.85 -10.98 18.74
C ASP A 77 -0.79 -12.05 19.00
N SER A 78 -1.20 -13.23 19.46
CA SER A 78 -0.26 -14.32 19.75
C SER A 78 0.44 -14.83 18.49
N LYS A 79 -0.29 -14.88 17.36
CA LYS A 79 0.30 -15.24 16.05
C LYS A 79 1.25 -14.16 15.53
N ASN A 80 0.94 -12.89 15.79
CA ASN A 80 1.74 -11.76 15.34
C ASN A 80 3.00 -11.51 16.19
N ALA A 81 3.02 -11.94 17.45
CA ALA A 81 4.12 -11.66 18.38
C ALA A 81 5.50 -12.10 17.86
N ALA A 82 5.57 -13.24 17.17
CA ALA A 82 6.80 -13.73 16.55
C ALA A 82 7.30 -12.81 15.42
N TYR A 83 6.37 -12.27 14.62
CA TYR A 83 6.69 -11.31 13.56
C TYR A 83 7.12 -9.97 14.15
N VAL A 84 6.45 -9.47 15.19
CA VAL A 84 6.87 -8.23 15.87
C VAL A 84 8.31 -8.36 16.37
N ALA A 85 8.64 -9.45 17.08
CA ALA A 85 10.00 -9.68 17.56
C ALA A 85 11.04 -9.69 16.43
N THR A 86 10.68 -10.26 15.28
CA THR A 86 11.56 -10.38 14.11
C THR A 86 11.73 -9.04 13.37
N TYR A 87 10.67 -8.26 13.21
CA TYR A 87 10.65 -7.10 12.33
C TYR A 87 10.82 -5.75 13.05
N LYS A 88 10.57 -5.66 14.35
CA LYS A 88 10.70 -4.42 15.14
C LYS A 88 12.07 -3.73 15.02
N PRO A 89 13.22 -4.45 14.98
CA PRO A 89 14.51 -3.80 14.77
C PRO A 89 14.69 -3.19 13.37
N ARG A 90 13.87 -3.58 12.40
CA ARG A 90 13.97 -3.18 10.99
C ARG A 90 12.93 -2.14 10.59
N ILE A 91 11.77 -2.12 11.27
CA ILE A 91 10.64 -1.26 10.96
C ILE A 91 10.42 -0.32 12.16
N LYS A 92 10.77 0.95 11.96
CA LYS A 92 10.79 1.96 13.05
C LYS A 92 9.43 2.20 13.70
N SER A 93 8.33 2.02 12.96
CA SER A 93 6.96 2.30 13.40
C SER A 93 6.13 1.04 13.69
N LEU A 94 6.78 -0.08 14.00
CA LEU A 94 6.13 -1.36 14.30
C LEU A 94 5.82 -1.54 15.80
#